data_AF-A0A2V4VRY8-F1
#
_entry.id   AF-A0A2V4VRY8-F1
#
_cell.length_a   1.000
_cell.length_b   1.000
_cell.length_c   1.000
_cell.angle_alpha   90.00
_cell.angle_beta   90.00
_cell.angle_gamma   90.00
#
_symmetry.space_group_name_H-M   'P 1'
#
loop_
_entity.id
_entity.type
_entity.pdbx_description
1 polymer ?
#
loop_
_entity_poly.entity_id
_entity_poly.type
_entity_poly.pdbx_seq_one_letter_code
_entity_poly.pdbx_strand_id
1 'polypeptide(L)'
;MSRNTQHLMLFCTAVVLFVAACLYGQRNVLILTSALNERTASVTAMEGRIHMTLHSSQPNRYTGAEVLHTVRQMTGTGIQVEVDGLEYIIDPFANPSATIPVELEGNYLPTYNRGAAGELLKLSFRKEVKGND
;
A
#
# COMPACT_ATOMS: atom_id res chain seq x y z
N MET A 1 18.02 -14.63 -61.10
CA MET A 1 18.13 -13.29 -60.45
C MET A 1 19.49 -13.21 -59.77
N SER A 2 20.21 -12.09 -59.91
CA SER A 2 21.61 -12.01 -59.46
C SER A 2 21.71 -12.08 -57.93
N ARG A 3 22.71 -12.80 -57.41
CA ARG A 3 22.95 -12.99 -55.97
C ARG A 3 22.96 -11.66 -55.19
N ASN A 4 23.40 -10.58 -55.84
CA ASN A 4 23.40 -9.21 -55.29
C ASN A 4 22.00 -8.66 -55.00
N THR A 5 21.01 -8.96 -55.86
CA THR A 5 19.62 -8.51 -55.64
C THR A 5 18.93 -9.23 -54.47
N GLN A 6 19.25 -10.50 -54.20
CA GLN A 6 18.74 -11.22 -53.04
C GLN A 6 19.32 -10.71 -51.71
N HIS A 7 20.63 -10.43 -51.66
CA HIS A 7 21.25 -9.88 -50.46
C HIS A 7 20.75 -8.48 -50.13
N LEU A 8 20.52 -7.63 -51.14
CA LEU A 8 19.97 -6.28 -50.93
C LEU A 8 18.52 -6.35 -50.44
N MET A 9 17.72 -7.30 -50.95
CA MET A 9 16.35 -7.50 -50.51
C MET A 9 16.27 -7.98 -49.05
N LEU A 10 17.12 -8.94 -48.66
CA LEU A 10 17.22 -9.43 -47.27
C LEU A 10 17.72 -8.36 -46.30
N PHE A 11 18.64 -7.50 -46.74
CA PHE A 11 19.11 -6.39 -45.91
C PHE A 11 18.00 -5.36 -45.68
N CYS A 12 17.26 -4.98 -46.74
CA CYS A 12 16.12 -4.08 -46.60
C CYS A 12 15.03 -4.63 -45.68
N THR A 13 14.69 -5.92 -45.77
CA THR A 13 13.68 -6.52 -44.88
C THR A 13 14.16 -6.57 -43.44
N ALA A 14 15.44 -6.90 -43.20
CA ALA A 14 16.01 -6.89 -41.85
C ALA A 14 15.99 -5.49 -41.21
N VAL A 15 16.31 -4.44 -41.97
CA VAL A 15 16.26 -3.05 -41.49
C VAL A 15 14.83 -2.63 -41.15
N VAL A 16 13.85 -2.96 -42.01
CA VAL A 16 12.44 -2.65 -41.74
C VAL A 16 11.93 -3.36 -40.49
N LEU A 17 12.27 -4.64 -40.30
CA LEU A 17 11.90 -5.39 -39.10
C LEU A 17 12.55 -4.82 -37.84
N PHE A 18 13.82 -4.42 -37.92
CA PHE A 18 14.54 -3.80 -36.81
C PHE A 18 13.91 -2.46 -36.39
N VAL A 19 13.60 -1.59 -37.36
CA VAL A 19 12.95 -0.30 -37.09
C VAL A 19 11.54 -0.51 -36.51
N ALA A 20 10.76 -1.45 -37.05
CA ALA A 20 9.44 -1.78 -36.53
C ALA A 20 9.49 -2.29 -35.08
N ALA A 21 10.44 -3.16 -34.76
CA ALA A 21 10.66 -3.66 -33.40
C ALA A 21 11.06 -2.52 -32.43
N CYS A 22 11.93 -1.61 -32.87
CA CYS A 22 12.33 -0.45 -32.06
C CYS A 22 11.15 0.49 -31.77
N LEU A 23 10.35 0.81 -32.78
CA LEU A 23 9.16 1.66 -32.62
C LEU A 23 8.11 1.01 -31.70
N TYR A 24 7.92 -0.31 -31.83
CA TYR A 24 7.02 -1.06 -30.96
C TYR A 24 7.54 -1.09 -29.51
N GLY A 25 8.84 -1.28 -29.32
CA GLY A 25 9.49 -1.21 -28.01
C GLY A 25 9.31 0.15 -27.34
N GLN A 26 9.56 1.25 -28.07
CA GLN A 26 9.35 2.62 -27.58
C GLN A 26 7.91 2.86 -27.13
N ARG A 27 6.93 2.35 -27.89
CA ARG A 27 5.51 2.49 -27.54
C ARG A 27 5.15 1.77 -26.24
N ASN A 28 5.68 0.57 -26.03
CA ASN A 28 5.48 -0.16 -24.77
C ASN A 28 6.12 0.56 -23.59
N VAL A 29 7.35 1.05 -23.75
CA VAL A 29 8.04 1.82 -22.69
C VAL A 29 7.26 3.08 -22.33
N LEU A 30 6.71 3.81 -23.31
CA LEU A 30 5.87 4.98 -23.05
C LEU A 30 4.61 4.63 -22.23
N ILE A 31 3.91 3.54 -22.57
CA ILE A 31 2.71 3.10 -21.85
C ILE A 31 3.06 2.68 -20.41
N LEU A 32 4.15 1.95 -20.23
CA LEU A 32 4.65 1.58 -18.90
C LEU A 32 5.01 2.83 -18.09
N THR A 33 5.71 3.78 -18.70
CA THR A 33 6.14 5.01 -18.03
C THR A 33 4.94 5.87 -17.65
N SER A 34 3.93 5.99 -18.50
CA SER A 34 2.70 6.72 -18.16
C SER A 34 1.91 6.04 -17.04
N ALA A 35 1.80 4.70 -17.06
CA ALA A 35 1.11 3.95 -16.01
C ALA A 35 1.85 4.01 -14.67
N LEU A 36 3.18 3.95 -14.69
CA LEU A 36 4.03 4.17 -13.52
C LEU A 36 3.88 5.60 -13.00
N ASN A 37 3.87 6.60 -13.88
CA ASN A 37 3.73 8.00 -13.49
C ASN A 37 2.35 8.29 -12.88
N GLU A 38 1.28 7.69 -13.40
CA GLU A 38 -0.07 7.77 -12.84
C GLU A 38 -0.15 7.10 -11.45
N ARG A 39 0.51 5.95 -11.29
CA ARG A 39 0.65 5.27 -9.99
C ARG A 39 1.45 6.10 -8.99
N THR A 40 2.56 6.72 -9.39
CA THR A 40 3.33 7.59 -8.49
C THR A 40 2.60 8.90 -8.20
N ALA A 41 1.87 9.47 -9.14
CA ALA A 41 1.04 10.66 -8.93
C ALA A 41 -0.12 10.38 -7.97
N SER A 42 -0.75 9.21 -8.07
CA SER A 42 -1.81 8.80 -7.12
C SER A 42 -1.24 8.48 -5.73
N VAL A 43 -0.08 7.83 -5.64
CA VAL A 43 0.62 7.62 -4.35
C VAL A 43 1.03 8.95 -3.73
N THR A 44 1.65 9.87 -4.48
CA THR A 44 2.06 11.19 -3.95
C THR A 44 0.87 12.09 -3.62
N ALA A 45 -0.22 12.05 -4.39
CA ALA A 45 -1.46 12.73 -4.05
C ALA A 45 -2.13 12.14 -2.79
N MET A 46 -1.93 10.85 -2.52
CA MET A 46 -2.41 10.19 -1.31
C MET A 46 -1.49 10.48 -0.12
N GLU A 47 -0.17 10.46 -0.29
CA GLU A 47 0.86 10.83 0.69
C GLU A 47 0.65 12.26 1.19
N GLY A 48 0.41 13.21 0.27
CA GLY A 48 0.10 14.61 0.60
C GLY A 48 -1.25 14.81 1.30
N ARG A 49 -2.20 13.87 1.16
CA ARG A 49 -3.50 13.88 1.87
C ARG A 49 -3.45 13.16 3.22
N ILE A 50 -2.41 12.38 3.50
CA ILE A 50 -2.22 11.71 4.79
C ILE A 50 -1.60 12.69 5.83
N HIS A 51 -1.03 13.81 5.37
CA HIS A 51 -0.59 14.93 6.21
C HIS A 51 -1.58 16.09 6.26
N MET A 52 -2.82 15.88 6.69
CA MET A 52 -3.61 16.97 7.31
C MET A 52 -4.85 16.46 8.07
N THR A 53 -4.79 16.58 9.39
CA THR A 53 -5.91 17.03 10.26
C THR A 53 -7.31 16.44 9.97
N LEU A 54 -7.51 15.14 10.20
CA LEU A 54 -8.83 14.67 10.63
C LEU A 54 -8.97 14.98 12.13
N HIS A 55 -9.28 16.24 12.45
CA HIS A 55 -9.96 16.54 13.71
C HIS A 55 -11.38 16.00 13.58
N SER A 56 -11.56 14.69 13.82
CA SER A 56 -12.88 14.14 14.07
C SER A 56 -13.39 14.77 15.35
N SER A 57 -14.49 15.53 15.26
CA SER A 57 -15.19 16.16 16.38
C SER A 57 -15.87 15.14 17.30
N GLN A 58 -15.77 13.84 16.98
CA GLN A 58 -16.16 12.74 17.83
C GLN A 58 -14.90 11.97 18.25
N PRO A 59 -14.78 11.50 19.51
CA PRO A 59 -13.72 10.57 19.86
C PRO A 59 -13.80 9.42 18.85
N ASN A 60 -12.71 9.20 18.12
CA ASN A 60 -12.66 8.24 17.02
C ASN A 60 -12.80 6.84 17.62
N ARG A 61 -14.02 6.39 17.91
CA ARG A 61 -14.31 5.10 18.54
C ARG A 61 -14.27 4.04 17.45
N TYR A 62 -13.44 3.04 17.67
CA TYR A 62 -13.35 1.86 16.81
C TYR A 62 -14.16 0.75 17.46
N THR A 63 -15.00 0.08 16.69
CA THR A 63 -15.56 -1.20 17.08
C THR A 63 -14.46 -2.27 17.10
N GLY A 64 -14.62 -3.34 17.87
CA GLY A 64 -13.63 -4.41 17.89
C GLY A 64 -13.42 -5.08 16.52
N ALA A 65 -14.46 -5.12 15.69
CA ALA A 65 -14.34 -5.57 14.30
C ALA A 65 -13.43 -4.64 13.47
N GLU A 66 -13.54 -3.32 13.64
CA GLU A 66 -12.67 -2.34 12.99
C GLU A 66 -11.23 -2.40 13.52
N VAL A 67 -11.04 -2.64 14.82
CA VAL A 67 -9.72 -2.90 15.40
C VAL A 67 -9.10 -4.12 14.73
N LEU A 68 -9.81 -5.26 14.69
CA LEU A 68 -9.33 -6.49 14.09
C LEU A 68 -8.96 -6.30 12.61
N HIS A 69 -9.80 -5.58 11.86
CA HIS A 69 -9.54 -5.25 10.46
C HIS A 69 -8.30 -4.37 10.31
N THR A 70 -8.18 -3.33 11.14
CA THR A 70 -7.05 -2.39 11.10
C THR A 70 -5.73 -3.09 11.41
N VAL A 71 -5.68 -3.93 12.44
CA VAL A 71 -4.45 -4.65 12.78
C VAL A 71 -4.03 -5.60 11.64
N ARG A 72 -5.00 -6.27 11.00
CA ARG A 72 -4.73 -7.09 9.80
C ARG A 72 -4.21 -6.28 8.62
N GLN A 73 -4.66 -5.04 8.43
CA GLN A 73 -4.14 -4.16 7.38
C GLN A 73 -2.73 -3.62 7.69
N MET A 74 -2.41 -3.43 8.97
CA MET A 74 -1.08 -2.98 9.42
C MET A 74 -0.03 -4.10 9.48
N THR A 75 -0.45 -5.35 9.25
CA THR A 75 0.41 -6.51 9.18
C THR A 75 1.46 -6.33 8.07
N GLY A 76 2.74 -6.37 8.43
CA GLY A 76 3.86 -6.21 7.49
C GLY A 76 4.26 -4.77 7.15
N THR A 77 3.63 -3.75 7.74
CA THR A 77 4.02 -2.33 7.53
C THR A 77 5.15 -1.85 8.44
N GLY A 78 5.59 -2.69 9.39
CA GLY A 78 6.61 -2.34 10.40
C GLY A 78 6.11 -1.44 11.53
N ILE A 79 4.83 -1.06 11.51
CA ILE A 79 4.18 -0.25 12.54
C ILE A 79 3.78 -1.15 13.71
N GLN A 80 4.14 -0.80 14.94
CA GLN A 80 3.76 -1.57 16.12
C GLN A 80 2.28 -1.37 16.43
N VAL A 81 1.55 -2.46 16.68
CA VAL A 81 0.14 -2.39 17.08
C VAL A 81 -0.04 -2.99 18.47
N GLU A 82 -0.74 -2.28 19.35
CA GLU A 82 -1.06 -2.73 20.70
C GLU A 82 -2.58 -2.71 20.89
N VAL A 83 -3.13 -3.76 21.50
CA VAL A 83 -4.54 -3.81 21.88
C VAL A 83 -4.63 -4.19 23.35
N ASP A 84 -5.29 -3.34 24.15
CA ASP A 84 -5.46 -3.50 25.60
C ASP A 84 -4.13 -3.73 26.35
N GLY A 85 -3.05 -3.09 25.89
CA GLY A 85 -1.72 -3.20 26.49
C GLY A 85 -0.89 -4.40 26.04
N LEU A 86 -1.43 -5.25 25.15
CA LEU A 86 -0.71 -6.36 24.54
C LEU A 86 -0.22 -5.96 23.15
N GLU A 87 1.07 -6.11 22.90
CA GLU A 87 1.67 -5.85 21.59
C GLU A 87 1.44 -7.04 20.65
N TYR A 88 0.91 -6.76 19.47
CA TYR A 88 0.65 -7.75 18.43
C TYR A 88 1.56 -7.48 17.24
N ILE A 89 2.56 -8.34 17.11
CA ILE A 89 3.30 -8.47 15.85
C ILE A 89 2.54 -9.51 15.04
N ILE A 90 1.68 -9.04 14.14
CA ILE A 90 1.06 -9.94 13.18
C ILE A 90 2.08 -10.17 12.07
N ASP A 91 2.69 -11.35 12.08
CA ASP A 91 3.43 -11.89 10.95
C ASP A 91 2.46 -12.83 10.19
N PRO A 92 2.07 -12.48 8.95
CA PRO A 92 1.10 -13.25 8.19
C PRO A 92 1.61 -14.64 7.81
N PHE A 93 2.93 -14.86 7.83
CA PHE A 93 3.56 -16.13 7.50
C PHE A 93 3.80 -17.00 8.73
N ALA A 94 4.04 -16.40 9.90
CA ALA A 94 4.32 -17.16 11.12
C ALA A 94 3.05 -17.63 11.85
N ASN A 95 1.94 -16.90 11.77
CA ASN A 95 0.76 -17.23 12.58
C ASN A 95 -0.58 -16.80 11.94
N PRO A 96 -1.07 -17.54 10.92
CA PRO A 96 -2.32 -17.20 10.20
C PRO A 96 -3.58 -17.32 11.08
N SER A 97 -3.49 -18.01 12.23
CA SER A 97 -4.59 -18.23 13.17
C SER A 97 -4.51 -17.37 14.43
N ALA A 98 -3.50 -16.50 14.56
CA ALA A 98 -3.41 -15.59 15.70
C ALA A 98 -4.64 -14.68 15.71
N THR A 99 -5.48 -14.88 16.72
CA THR A 99 -6.70 -14.12 16.93
C THR A 99 -6.41 -13.09 18.00
N ILE A 100 -6.55 -11.81 17.65
CA ILE A 100 -6.45 -10.73 18.63
C ILE A 100 -7.71 -10.84 19.50
N PRO A 101 -7.57 -10.93 20.84
CA PRO A 101 -8.70 -11.00 21.77
C PRO A 101 -9.37 -9.63 21.85
N VAL A 102 -10.23 -9.33 20.88
CA VAL A 102 -11.00 -8.09 20.80
C VAL A 102 -12.49 -8.43 20.86
N GLU A 103 -13.25 -7.73 21.68
CA GLU A 103 -14.71 -7.84 21.67
C GLU A 103 -15.27 -7.09 20.46
N LEU A 104 -15.87 -7.82 19.52
CA LEU A 104 -16.28 -7.26 18.21
C LEU A 104 -17.23 -6.05 18.33
N GLU A 105 -18.12 -6.06 19.32
CA GLU A 105 -19.08 -4.98 19.60
C GLU A 105 -18.56 -3.99 20.67
N GLY A 106 -17.34 -4.20 21.19
CA GLY A 106 -16.70 -3.31 22.13
C GLY A 106 -16.25 -2.01 21.46
N ASN A 107 -16.27 -0.91 22.21
CA ASN A 107 -15.73 0.37 21.76
C ASN A 107 -14.28 0.50 22.21
N TYR A 108 -13.41 0.89 21.29
CA TYR A 108 -11.98 1.05 21.50
C TYR A 108 -11.55 2.46 21.11
N LEU A 109 -10.69 3.05 21.93
CA LEU A 109 -10.08 4.34 21.66
C LEU A 109 -8.68 4.14 21.08
N PRO A 110 -8.40 4.66 19.87
CA PRO A 110 -7.09 4.61 19.25
C PRO A 110 -6.20 5.72 19.82
N THR A 111 -4.93 5.39 20.02
CA THR A 111 -3.86 6.32 20.34
C THR A 111 -2.77 6.16 19.30
N TYR A 112 -2.46 7.25 18.59
CA TYR A 112 -1.44 7.28 17.55
C TYR A 112 -0.16 7.86 18.13
N ASN A 113 0.87 7.03 18.27
CA ASN A 113 2.20 7.48 18.65
C ASN A 113 3.03 7.73 17.39
N ARG A 114 3.45 8.98 17.21
CA ARG A 114 4.19 9.44 16.02
C ARG A 114 5.57 9.92 16.41
N GLY A 115 6.52 9.71 15.52
CA GLY A 115 7.89 10.19 15.66
C GLY A 115 8.04 11.67 15.34
N ALA A 116 9.28 12.16 15.42
CA ALA A 116 9.59 13.58 15.27
C ALA A 116 9.37 14.11 13.83
N ALA A 117 9.38 13.23 12.82
CA ALA A 117 9.06 13.58 11.44
C ALA A 117 7.56 13.34 11.11
N GLY A 118 6.75 12.94 12.09
CA GLY A 118 5.31 12.70 11.95
C GLY A 118 4.95 11.29 11.47
N GLU A 119 5.94 10.42 11.30
CA GLU A 119 5.78 9.00 10.97
C GLU A 119 5.01 8.26 12.07
N LEU A 120 4.09 7.37 11.70
CA LEU A 120 3.35 6.57 12.67
C LEU A 120 4.25 5.43 13.16
N LEU A 121 4.68 5.48 14.42
CA LEU A 121 5.55 4.48 15.02
C LEU A 121 4.72 3.36 15.68
N LYS A 122 3.65 3.74 16.39
CA LYS A 122 2.81 2.80 17.13
C LYS A 122 1.34 3.22 17.15
N LEU A 123 0.46 2.24 17.04
CA LEU A 123 -0.99 2.38 17.16
C LEU A 123 -1.50 1.54 18.34
N SER A 124 -2.02 2.18 19.37
CA SER A 124 -2.59 1.49 20.54
C SER A 124 -4.11 1.61 20.57
N PHE A 125 -4.81 0.51 20.76
CA PHE A 125 -6.26 0.47 20.99
C PHE A 125 -6.53 0.12 22.44
N ARG A 126 -7.34 0.92 23.13
CA ARG A 126 -7.78 0.65 24.51
C ARG A 126 -9.29 0.55 24.56
N LYS A 127 -9.81 -0.52 25.15
CA LYS A 127 -11.24 -0.69 25.37
C LYS A 127 -11.76 0.44 26.28
N GLU A 128 -12.84 1.08 25.84
CA GLU A 128 -13.54 2.07 26.64
C GLU A 128 -14.31 1.34 27.74
N VAL A 129 -13.91 1.53 28.99
CA VAL A 129 -14.67 1.06 30.14
C VAL A 129 -15.92 1.94 30.22
N LYS A 130 -17.10 1.36 30.00
CA LYS A 130 -18.36 2.05 30.30
C LYS A 130 -18.34 2.39 31.79
N GLY A 131 -18.12 3.66 32.12
CA GLY A 131 -18.39 4.18 33.45
C GLY A 131 -19.86 3.91 33.77
N ASN A 132 -20.09 3.15 34.83
CA ASN A 132 -21.40 2.89 35.38
C ASN A 132 -21.80 4.10 36.22
N ASP A 133 -22.43 5.09 35.61
CA ASP A 133 -23.22 6.12 36.30
C ASP A 133 -24.62 5.57 36.61
#